data_AF-A0A1C1CGS2-F1
#
_entry.id   AF-A0A1C1CGS2-F1
#
_cell.length_a   1.000
_cell.length_b   1.000
_cell.length_c   1.000
_cell.angle_alpha   90.00
_cell.angle_beta   90.00
_cell.angle_gamma   90.00
#
_symmetry.space_group_name_H-M   'P 1'
#
loop_
_entity.id
_entity.type
_entity.pdbx_description
1 polymer ?
#
loop_
_entity_poly.entity_id
_entity_poly.type
_entity_poly.pdbx_seq_one_letter_code
_entity_poly.pdbx_strand_id
1 'polypeptide(L)'
;MNGVEIKRFVRYFYDPPPKYDDMSGTSIWLLGKEYKATPPKPVTTTDHDDVVEVESSSDSHEPSDAASAPSTAPETQQQQQQSQQNASESQNTSSFDDAQLVTGGEDTPSLSNDPSDRGWPIPFLDDFESRVWMTYRSNFTPIPRSHDVDSSTGLSWSVRLRNLTEREGFSSDTGWGCMIRSGQSLLANALIMLRLGRDWRRPGTHTSRTASPPPPSSEPPTYTSSSTQTEASILSLFADSPSAPFSIHRFVHHGATSCGKHPGQWFGPSATASCIQALSAECASAAGLRVYVTPSASEVYEDKFRSIARASATDATITPTLILLGIRLGLDRITPVYHEALKSSLTYPQSIGIAGGRPSSSHYFIGCQGDLFFYLDPHETRAFLPYHASSAEYTDEEISTCHTRRLRGLRISEMDPSMLIGFLIKDEDDWEDWKRRLKETKGKAIVHVLDKEPPVPGESRERKEAVDEVVSFDDEEEDDETVTVTGKEDEEGVQVEASVAASGIARSEAETEAGDDAVKVSVPQRDTAVEAV
;
A
#
# COMPACT_ATOMS: atom_id res chain seq x y z
N MET A 1 9.34 -26.18 -14.51
CA MET A 1 9.16 -24.72 -14.48
C MET A 1 9.68 -24.14 -15.77
N ASN A 2 8.86 -23.41 -16.53
CA ASN A 2 9.26 -22.72 -17.76
C ASN A 2 10.08 -21.47 -17.43
N GLY A 3 10.87 -20.96 -18.39
CA GLY A 3 11.77 -19.82 -18.17
C GLY A 3 11.10 -18.53 -17.65
N VAL A 4 9.80 -18.34 -17.95
CA VAL A 4 8.98 -17.24 -17.40
C VAL A 4 8.67 -17.45 -15.91
N GLU A 5 8.37 -18.69 -15.51
CA GLU A 5 8.15 -19.04 -14.10
C GLU A 5 9.44 -18.94 -13.31
N ILE A 6 10.57 -19.36 -13.87
CA ILE A 6 11.90 -19.20 -13.23
C ILE A 6 12.21 -17.71 -13.05
N LYS A 7 11.98 -16.86 -14.07
CA LYS A 7 12.13 -15.40 -13.92
C LYS A 7 11.19 -14.81 -12.87
N ARG A 8 9.92 -15.25 -12.79
CA ARG A 8 8.95 -14.81 -11.78
C ARG A 8 9.35 -15.26 -10.37
N PHE A 9 9.84 -16.48 -10.22
CA PHE A 9 10.33 -17.05 -8.95
C PHE A 9 11.61 -16.35 -8.49
N VAL A 10 12.60 -16.18 -9.37
CA VAL A 10 13.82 -15.40 -9.07
C VAL A 10 13.47 -13.97 -8.67
N ARG A 11 12.53 -13.30 -9.35
CA ARG A 11 12.08 -11.94 -8.98
C ARG A 11 11.15 -11.91 -7.74
N TYR A 12 10.59 -13.04 -7.31
CA TYR A 12 9.86 -13.14 -6.05
C TYR A 12 10.83 -13.06 -4.85
N PHE A 13 11.99 -13.73 -4.94
CA PHE A 13 13.05 -13.68 -3.93
C PHE A 13 14.02 -12.49 -4.08
N TYR A 14 14.32 -12.09 -5.32
CA TYR A 14 15.17 -10.95 -5.65
C TYR A 14 14.32 -9.78 -6.12
N ASP A 15 13.94 -8.94 -5.15
CA ASP A 15 13.25 -7.67 -5.36
C ASP A 15 14.28 -6.53 -5.43
N PRO A 16 14.75 -6.10 -6.62
CA PRO A 16 15.68 -5.00 -6.74
C PRO A 16 14.99 -3.67 -6.39
N PRO A 17 15.59 -2.79 -5.56
CA PRO A 17 15.02 -1.46 -5.32
C PRO A 17 14.88 -0.69 -6.63
N PRO A 18 13.74 -0.03 -6.89
CA PRO A 18 13.51 0.65 -8.16
C PRO A 18 14.52 1.79 -8.33
N LYS A 19 15.03 1.94 -9.55
CA LYS A 19 15.77 3.13 -9.96
C LYS A 19 14.77 4.17 -10.46
N TYR A 20 15.09 5.45 -10.33
CA TYR A 20 14.32 6.49 -11.00
C TYR A 20 14.43 6.31 -12.52
N ASP A 21 13.31 6.48 -13.22
CA ASP A 21 13.20 6.44 -14.68
C ASP A 21 12.56 7.77 -15.09
N ASP A 22 13.41 8.74 -15.40
CA ASP A 22 13.03 10.09 -15.83
C ASP A 22 12.45 10.08 -17.25
N MET A 23 12.97 9.20 -18.10
CA MET A 23 12.50 8.95 -19.47
C MET A 23 11.04 8.49 -19.56
N SER A 24 10.42 8.08 -18.45
CA SER A 24 8.98 7.75 -18.42
C SER A 24 8.07 8.96 -18.67
N GLY A 25 8.54 10.18 -18.35
CA GLY A 25 7.75 11.42 -18.40
C GLY A 25 6.55 11.46 -17.44
N THR A 26 6.36 10.46 -16.58
CA THR A 26 5.22 10.37 -15.66
C THR A 26 5.57 10.91 -14.27
N SER A 27 4.78 11.85 -13.76
CA SER A 27 4.85 12.31 -12.38
C SER A 27 4.78 11.15 -11.38
N ILE A 28 5.53 11.28 -10.30
CA ILE A 28 5.46 10.41 -9.14
C ILE A 28 4.34 10.93 -8.25
N TRP A 29 3.51 10.03 -7.72
CA TRP A 29 2.48 10.34 -6.74
C TRP A 29 2.75 9.61 -5.44
N LEU A 30 2.55 10.28 -4.31
CA LEU A 30 2.59 9.68 -2.97
C LEU A 30 1.44 10.29 -2.16
N LEU A 31 0.51 9.46 -1.66
CA LEU A 31 -0.67 9.85 -0.85
C LEU A 31 -1.26 11.22 -1.26
N GLY A 32 -1.73 11.33 -2.50
CA GLY A 32 -2.37 12.55 -3.02
C GLY A 32 -1.44 13.71 -3.42
N LYS A 33 -0.14 13.63 -3.16
CA LYS A 33 0.85 14.66 -3.52
C LYS A 33 1.58 14.31 -4.82
N GLU A 34 1.57 15.23 -5.77
CA GLU A 34 2.34 15.13 -7.02
C GLU A 34 3.80 15.57 -6.83
N TYR A 35 4.70 14.80 -7.43
CA TYR A 35 6.10 15.14 -7.69
C TYR A 35 6.33 15.03 -9.19
N LYS A 36 6.32 16.18 -9.87
CA LYS A 36 6.41 16.28 -11.34
C LYS A 36 7.70 15.64 -11.85
N ALA A 37 7.60 14.95 -12.99
CA ALA A 37 8.77 14.45 -13.69
C ALA A 37 9.60 15.61 -14.25
N THR A 38 10.93 15.49 -14.23
CA THR A 38 11.80 16.40 -14.98
C THR A 38 11.52 16.21 -16.48
N PRO A 39 11.28 17.26 -17.27
CA PRO A 39 11.10 17.11 -18.70
C PRO A 39 12.41 16.59 -19.34
N PRO A 40 12.34 15.66 -20.31
CA PRO A 40 13.53 15.12 -20.96
C PRO A 40 14.29 16.25 -21.67
N LYS A 41 15.61 16.31 -21.47
CA LYS A 41 16.46 17.32 -22.12
C LYS A 41 16.35 17.21 -23.65
N PRO A 42 16.16 18.31 -24.39
CA PRO A 42 16.17 18.26 -25.85
C PRO A 42 17.55 17.86 -26.36
N VAL A 43 17.60 16.84 -27.22
CA VAL A 43 18.87 16.35 -27.81
C VAL A 43 19.22 17.21 -29.03
N THR A 44 20.04 18.24 -28.82
CA THR A 44 20.62 19.04 -29.91
C THR A 44 21.57 18.17 -30.74
N THR A 45 21.13 17.82 -31.94
CA THR A 45 21.87 17.00 -32.91
C THR A 45 22.34 17.86 -34.09
N THR A 46 23.30 18.75 -33.85
CA THR A 46 24.04 19.50 -34.89
C THR A 46 25.30 20.13 -34.29
N ASP A 47 26.40 19.36 -34.31
CA ASP A 47 27.77 19.88 -34.34
C ASP A 47 28.39 19.34 -35.64
N HIS A 48 28.20 20.05 -36.76
CA HIS A 48 28.90 19.84 -38.05
C HIS A 48 28.50 20.93 -39.08
N ASP A 49 28.72 22.21 -38.75
CA ASP A 49 28.78 23.28 -39.75
C ASP A 49 30.20 23.35 -40.34
N ASP A 50 30.56 22.34 -41.15
CA ASP A 50 31.74 22.39 -42.02
C ASP A 50 31.30 22.73 -43.45
N VAL A 51 31.78 23.86 -43.97
CA VAL A 51 31.25 24.48 -45.19
C VAL A 51 31.72 23.75 -46.45
N VAL A 52 30.77 23.36 -47.29
CA VAL A 52 31.01 23.11 -48.72
C VAL A 52 29.88 23.72 -49.54
N GLU A 53 30.21 24.75 -50.33
CA GLU A 53 29.26 25.38 -51.24
C GLU A 53 28.92 24.43 -52.40
N VAL A 54 27.65 24.40 -52.79
CA VAL A 54 27.18 23.75 -54.01
C VAL A 54 26.42 24.79 -54.83
N GLU A 55 27.17 25.60 -55.59
CA GLU A 55 26.56 26.54 -56.52
C GLU A 55 25.78 25.81 -57.63
N SER A 56 24.68 26.43 -58.05
CA SER A 56 23.87 25.95 -59.17
C SER A 56 24.53 26.26 -60.51
N SER A 57 24.72 25.26 -61.36
CA SER A 57 24.90 25.47 -62.81
C SER A 57 24.17 24.38 -63.61
N SER A 58 23.61 24.76 -64.75
CA SER A 58 22.86 23.88 -65.66
C SER A 58 23.78 23.30 -66.72
N ASP A 59 23.46 22.09 -67.22
CA ASP A 59 24.19 21.46 -68.33
C ASP A 59 24.35 22.36 -69.55
N SER A 60 25.58 22.62 -69.98
CA SER A 60 26.00 22.45 -71.39
C SER A 60 27.50 22.72 -71.65
N HIS A 61 28.09 21.81 -72.44
CA HIS A 61 29.36 21.88 -73.18
C HIS A 61 30.74 21.62 -72.49
N GLU A 62 31.48 20.78 -73.22
CA GLU A 62 32.82 20.19 -73.11
C GLU A 62 34.03 21.18 -73.26
N PRO A 63 35.31 20.76 -73.17
CA PRO A 63 35.98 19.83 -72.22
C PRO A 63 37.44 20.23 -71.80
N SER A 64 38.14 19.33 -71.07
CA SER A 64 39.62 19.07 -71.02
C SER A 64 40.57 19.67 -69.93
N ASP A 65 41.14 18.73 -69.15
CA ASP A 65 42.55 18.51 -68.75
C ASP A 65 43.40 19.38 -67.75
N ALA A 66 43.59 18.79 -66.54
CA ALA A 66 44.89 18.42 -65.90
C ALA A 66 45.73 19.34 -64.94
N ALA A 67 45.63 19.05 -63.63
CA ALA A 67 46.71 18.57 -62.70
C ALA A 67 47.63 19.49 -61.81
N SER A 68 47.51 19.28 -60.48
CA SER A 68 48.57 18.99 -59.45
C SER A 68 49.40 20.03 -58.62
N ALA A 69 49.08 20.09 -57.30
CA ALA A 69 49.95 19.85 -56.10
C ALA A 69 50.87 20.95 -55.41
N PRO A 70 51.21 20.83 -54.08
CA PRO A 70 51.64 21.96 -53.18
C PRO A 70 52.92 21.71 -52.28
N SER A 71 53.26 22.61 -51.29
CA SER A 71 53.73 22.28 -49.87
C SER A 71 54.43 23.41 -49.01
N THR A 72 54.19 23.40 -47.67
CA THR A 72 55.05 23.71 -46.44
C THR A 72 55.61 25.09 -45.91
N ALA A 73 55.36 25.32 -44.58
CA ALA A 73 56.29 25.64 -43.44
C ALA A 73 56.59 27.08 -42.87
N PRO A 74 56.95 27.27 -41.55
CA PRO A 74 56.78 28.54 -40.77
C PRO A 74 57.88 28.98 -39.72
N GLU A 75 57.54 29.93 -38.80
CA GLU A 75 58.10 30.31 -37.45
C GLU A 75 59.18 31.43 -37.24
N THR A 76 59.11 32.18 -36.09
CA THR A 76 60.03 32.04 -34.89
C THR A 76 60.12 33.28 -33.93
N GLN A 77 59.63 33.15 -32.67
CA GLN A 77 60.04 33.82 -31.37
C GLN A 77 60.08 35.38 -31.30
N GLN A 78 60.43 36.14 -30.23
CA GLN A 78 60.83 36.03 -28.78
C GLN A 78 60.24 37.32 -28.05
N GLN A 79 60.44 37.88 -26.83
CA GLN A 79 61.24 37.90 -25.55
C GLN A 79 60.34 38.65 -24.48
N GLN A 80 60.61 39.21 -23.26
CA GLN A 80 61.61 39.44 -22.16
C GLN A 80 60.79 40.07 -20.95
N GLN A 81 61.17 40.32 -19.66
CA GLN A 81 62.22 39.96 -18.67
C GLN A 81 61.76 40.29 -17.19
N GLN A 82 62.50 39.84 -16.16
CA GLN A 82 62.63 40.21 -14.70
C GLN A 82 61.64 41.17 -13.96
N SER A 83 61.28 40.98 -12.67
CA SER A 83 61.57 39.96 -11.60
C SER A 83 60.60 40.16 -10.39
N GLN A 84 60.67 39.62 -9.15
CA GLN A 84 61.69 38.89 -8.35
C GLN A 84 61.08 38.17 -7.10
N GLN A 85 61.86 37.32 -6.42
CA GLN A 85 61.78 36.74 -5.04
C GLN A 85 60.39 36.53 -4.35
N ASN A 86 59.89 35.30 -4.12
CA ASN A 86 60.36 34.11 -3.34
C ASN A 86 59.82 34.10 -1.89
N ALA A 87 59.46 32.97 -1.25
CA ALA A 87 59.38 31.54 -1.62
C ALA A 87 58.36 30.87 -0.65
N SER A 88 57.37 30.06 -1.07
CA SER A 88 57.37 28.58 -1.22
C SER A 88 57.84 27.81 0.03
N GLU A 89 57.25 26.67 0.44
CA GLU A 89 56.84 25.47 -0.32
C GLU A 89 55.52 24.87 0.21
N SER A 90 54.54 24.43 -0.60
CA SER A 90 54.47 23.24 -1.50
C SER A 90 54.19 21.92 -0.74
N GLN A 91 53.44 20.93 -1.26
CA GLN A 91 53.33 20.49 -2.66
C GLN A 91 51.89 20.20 -3.14
N ASN A 92 51.68 20.29 -4.46
CA ASN A 92 50.46 19.89 -5.16
C ASN A 92 50.60 18.48 -5.75
N THR A 93 49.48 17.78 -5.97
CA THR A 93 49.30 16.90 -7.14
C THR A 93 47.92 17.14 -7.74
N SER A 94 47.88 17.63 -8.99
CA SER A 94 46.65 18.00 -9.70
C SER A 94 46.23 16.92 -10.71
N SER A 95 44.92 16.71 -10.85
CA SER A 95 44.33 16.15 -12.07
C SER A 95 43.02 16.87 -12.38
N PHE A 96 42.76 17.05 -13.67
CA PHE A 96 41.58 17.71 -14.22
C PHE A 96 40.30 16.90 -13.95
N ASP A 97 39.16 17.57 -13.79
CA ASP A 97 38.15 17.58 -14.87
C ASP A 97 37.24 18.81 -14.76
N ASP A 98 36.57 19.16 -15.88
CA ASP A 98 35.76 20.38 -16.01
C ASP A 98 34.34 20.21 -15.43
N ALA A 99 33.80 21.30 -14.86
CA ALA A 99 32.49 21.33 -14.21
C ALA A 99 31.80 22.68 -14.45
N GLN A 100 31.22 22.85 -15.65
CA GLN A 100 30.36 23.99 -15.95
C GLN A 100 29.18 24.08 -14.96
N LEU A 101 29.21 25.12 -14.14
CA LEU A 101 28.10 25.53 -13.26
C LEU A 101 26.93 26.06 -14.11
N VAL A 102 26.12 25.16 -14.66
CA VAL A 102 24.84 25.51 -15.27
C VAL A 102 23.88 25.95 -14.16
N THR A 103 23.63 27.25 -14.06
CA THR A 103 22.60 27.84 -13.19
C THR A 103 21.22 27.53 -13.76
N GLY A 104 20.74 26.30 -13.53
CA GLY A 104 19.40 25.86 -13.89
C GLY A 104 18.32 26.59 -13.09
N GLY A 105 17.19 26.88 -13.74
CA GLY A 105 16.08 27.66 -13.15
C GLY A 105 15.30 26.92 -12.05
N GLU A 106 14.50 27.71 -11.32
CA GLU A 106 13.83 27.37 -10.06
C GLU A 106 12.86 26.17 -10.13
N ASP A 107 12.42 25.76 -11.34
CA ASP A 107 11.52 24.63 -11.56
C ASP A 107 12.23 23.24 -11.64
N THR A 108 13.56 23.18 -11.53
CA THR A 108 14.31 21.92 -11.69
C THR A 108 14.26 21.08 -10.40
N PRO A 109 13.74 19.83 -10.40
CA PRO A 109 13.70 19.00 -9.19
C PRO A 109 15.12 18.70 -8.65
N SER A 110 15.31 18.87 -7.34
CA SER A 110 16.56 18.50 -6.68
C SER A 110 16.70 16.97 -6.60
N LEU A 111 17.34 16.39 -7.61
CA LEU A 111 17.72 14.99 -7.63
C LEU A 111 18.84 14.71 -6.64
N SER A 112 18.84 13.54 -6.02
CA SER A 112 19.89 13.17 -5.09
C SER A 112 21.16 12.72 -5.81
N ASN A 113 22.29 13.29 -5.42
CA ASN A 113 23.63 12.84 -5.84
C ASN A 113 24.12 11.62 -5.02
N ASP A 114 23.37 11.16 -4.01
CA ASP A 114 23.72 9.96 -3.25
C ASP A 114 23.44 8.69 -4.08
N PRO A 115 24.42 7.80 -4.30
CA PRO A 115 24.21 6.55 -5.04
C PRO A 115 23.16 5.60 -4.44
N SER A 116 22.88 5.72 -3.14
CA SER A 116 21.83 4.94 -2.45
C SER A 116 20.42 5.45 -2.77
N ASP A 117 20.26 6.76 -3.00
CA ASP A 117 19.01 7.43 -3.40
C ASP A 117 18.67 7.21 -4.89
N ARG A 118 19.55 6.60 -5.69
CA ARG A 118 19.28 6.11 -7.06
C ARG A 118 18.68 7.13 -8.02
N GLY A 119 18.99 8.41 -7.85
CA GLY A 119 18.52 9.52 -8.68
C GLY A 119 17.08 9.96 -8.42
N TRP A 120 16.38 9.42 -7.42
CA TRP A 120 15.04 9.89 -7.07
C TRP A 120 15.09 11.34 -6.53
N PRO A 121 14.04 12.16 -6.74
CA PRO A 121 13.99 13.52 -6.19
C PRO A 121 14.02 13.53 -4.65
N ILE A 122 14.90 14.35 -4.06
CA ILE A 122 15.04 14.45 -2.60
C ILE A 122 13.71 14.80 -1.91
N PRO A 123 12.89 15.75 -2.40
CA PRO A 123 11.62 16.10 -1.76
C PRO A 123 10.56 14.98 -1.75
N PHE A 124 10.71 13.97 -2.62
CA PHE A 124 9.88 12.75 -2.65
C PHE A 124 10.43 11.70 -1.67
N LEU A 125 11.74 11.45 -1.66
CA LEU A 125 12.35 10.51 -0.73
C LEU A 125 12.16 10.92 0.73
N ASP A 126 12.30 12.21 1.04
CA ASP A 126 12.05 12.75 2.38
C ASP A 126 10.58 12.58 2.81
N ASP A 127 9.63 12.57 1.87
CA ASP A 127 8.21 12.30 2.16
C ASP A 127 7.91 10.83 2.39
N PHE A 128 8.51 9.96 1.58
CA PHE A 128 8.46 8.51 1.73
C PHE A 128 9.05 8.09 3.08
N GLU A 129 10.23 8.62 3.44
CA GLU A 129 10.88 8.40 4.72
C GLU A 129 10.07 8.95 5.90
N SER A 130 9.32 10.04 5.70
CA SER A 130 8.40 10.60 6.71
C SER A 130 7.10 9.80 6.87
N ARG A 131 6.82 8.77 6.05
CA ARG A 131 5.67 7.89 6.28
C ARG A 131 6.02 6.83 7.32
N VAL A 132 5.07 6.55 8.21
CA VAL A 132 5.26 5.56 9.27
C VAL A 132 5.22 4.14 8.70
N TRP A 133 6.22 3.34 9.06
CA TRP A 133 6.48 1.99 8.60
C TRP A 133 6.44 1.01 9.77
N MET A 134 5.34 0.25 9.87
CA MET A 134 5.25 -0.85 10.84
C MET A 134 5.73 -2.14 10.18
N THR A 135 6.54 -2.88 10.93
CA THR A 135 7.28 -4.06 10.48
C THR A 135 6.99 -5.26 11.39
N TYR A 136 7.44 -6.45 10.99
CA TYR A 136 7.59 -7.56 11.93
C TYR A 136 8.44 -7.14 13.13
N ARG A 137 8.01 -7.55 14.33
CA ARG A 137 8.68 -7.24 15.59
C ARG A 137 8.96 -8.52 16.37
N SER A 138 9.85 -8.43 17.35
CA SER A 138 10.34 -9.58 18.12
C SER A 138 10.73 -9.20 19.54
N ASN A 139 10.66 -10.16 20.46
CA ASN A 139 10.90 -9.99 21.90
C ASN A 139 9.86 -9.08 22.59
N PHE A 140 8.64 -8.98 22.02
CA PHE A 140 7.51 -8.37 22.72
C PHE A 140 6.87 -9.35 23.71
N THR A 141 6.08 -8.83 24.67
CA THR A 141 5.31 -9.62 25.64
C THR A 141 4.54 -10.75 24.93
N PRO A 142 4.71 -12.04 25.28
CA PRO A 142 4.13 -13.13 24.51
C PRO A 142 2.61 -13.01 24.33
N ILE A 143 2.13 -13.16 23.10
CA ILE A 143 0.70 -13.28 22.79
C ILE A 143 0.28 -14.72 23.10
N PRO A 144 -0.64 -14.96 24.05
CA PRO A 144 -1.08 -16.32 24.39
C PRO A 144 -1.59 -17.07 23.17
N ARG A 145 -1.35 -18.39 23.15
CA ARG A 145 -1.92 -19.27 22.13
C ARG A 145 -3.43 -19.39 22.33
N SER A 146 -4.17 -19.60 21.25
CA SER A 146 -5.54 -20.12 21.36
C SER A 146 -5.50 -21.61 21.75
N HIS A 147 -6.52 -22.05 22.49
CA HIS A 147 -6.78 -23.46 22.82
C HIS A 147 -7.86 -24.09 21.93
N ASP A 148 -8.37 -23.33 20.95
CA ASP A 148 -9.41 -23.76 20.02
C ASP A 148 -8.83 -24.76 19.02
N VAL A 149 -9.63 -25.76 18.62
CA VAL A 149 -9.18 -26.86 17.72
C VAL A 149 -8.62 -26.31 16.41
N ASP A 150 -9.32 -25.32 15.83
CA ASP A 150 -8.98 -24.73 14.54
C ASP A 150 -7.78 -23.77 14.56
N SER A 151 -7.23 -23.44 15.75
CA SER A 151 -6.09 -22.53 15.90
C SER A 151 -4.82 -22.98 15.17
N SER A 152 -4.67 -24.30 14.96
CA SER A 152 -3.54 -24.90 14.24
C SER A 152 -3.71 -24.92 12.71
N THR A 153 -4.94 -24.70 12.22
CA THR A 153 -5.27 -24.53 10.80
C THR A 153 -4.79 -23.16 10.31
N GLY A 154 -4.55 -23.01 9.01
CA GLY A 154 -4.09 -21.74 8.43
C GLY A 154 -2.68 -21.26 8.81
N LEU A 155 -2.02 -21.88 9.81
CA LEU A 155 -0.63 -21.59 10.16
C LEU A 155 0.31 -22.01 9.03
N SER A 156 1.20 -21.09 8.61
CA SER A 156 2.29 -21.42 7.67
C SER A 156 3.29 -22.38 8.32
N TRP A 157 4.00 -23.19 7.52
CA TRP A 157 4.92 -24.23 8.04
C TRP A 157 5.97 -23.69 9.02
N SER A 158 6.57 -22.53 8.73
CA SER A 158 7.54 -21.88 9.59
C SER A 158 6.94 -21.36 10.91
N VAL A 159 5.70 -20.87 10.87
CA VAL A 159 4.99 -20.41 12.08
C VAL A 159 4.51 -21.61 12.90
N ARG A 160 4.06 -22.69 12.26
CA ARG A 160 3.74 -23.97 12.92
C ARG A 160 4.97 -24.56 13.62
N LEU A 161 6.16 -24.49 13.00
CA LEU A 161 7.41 -24.93 13.62
C LEU A 161 7.79 -24.10 14.85
N ARG A 162 7.69 -22.76 14.78
CA ARG A 162 7.83 -21.88 15.97
C ARG A 162 6.77 -22.16 17.04
N ASN A 163 5.55 -22.49 16.62
CA ASN A 163 4.47 -22.92 17.51
C ASN A 163 4.71 -24.29 18.17
N LEU A 164 5.82 -24.99 17.89
CA LEU A 164 6.30 -26.12 18.70
C LEU A 164 7.33 -25.71 19.76
N THR A 165 8.07 -24.61 19.54
CA THR A 165 9.13 -24.13 20.44
C THR A 165 8.67 -23.05 21.43
N GLU A 166 7.90 -22.06 20.99
CA GLU A 166 7.49 -20.89 21.80
C GLU A 166 6.29 -21.21 22.71
N ARG A 167 6.46 -22.14 23.66
CA ARG A 167 5.36 -22.77 24.43
C ARG A 167 4.43 -21.78 25.15
N GLU A 168 4.96 -20.64 25.59
CA GLU A 168 4.25 -19.65 26.41
C GLU A 168 3.35 -18.71 25.59
N GLY A 169 3.57 -18.61 24.28
CA GLY A 169 2.89 -17.64 23.41
C GLY A 169 3.79 -17.22 22.26
N PHE A 170 3.26 -16.50 21.28
CA PHE A 170 4.06 -15.92 20.19
C PHE A 170 4.77 -14.66 20.68
N SER A 171 6.10 -14.67 20.63
CA SER A 171 6.99 -13.55 20.99
C SER A 171 7.43 -12.70 19.78
N SER A 172 7.02 -13.10 18.58
CA SER A 172 7.24 -12.40 17.32
C SER A 172 6.09 -12.64 16.33
N ASP A 173 5.71 -11.62 15.57
CA ASP A 173 4.72 -11.72 14.49
C ASP A 173 5.33 -12.11 13.13
N THR A 174 6.64 -12.38 13.10
CA THR A 174 7.40 -12.75 11.91
C THR A 174 6.80 -13.97 11.21
N GLY A 175 6.41 -13.80 9.94
CA GLY A 175 5.87 -14.86 9.08
C GLY A 175 4.34 -15.01 9.13
N TRP A 176 3.62 -14.15 9.88
CA TRP A 176 2.14 -14.14 9.90
C TRP A 176 1.52 -12.74 10.01
N GLY A 177 2.10 -11.82 10.79
CA GLY A 177 1.52 -10.50 11.07
C GLY A 177 1.53 -9.47 9.94
N CYS A 178 1.97 -9.77 8.71
CA CYS A 178 2.30 -8.74 7.72
C CYS A 178 1.10 -7.89 7.29
N MET A 179 -0.12 -8.46 7.21
CA MET A 179 -1.33 -7.67 6.95
C MET A 179 -1.71 -6.79 8.14
N ILE A 180 -1.49 -7.24 9.38
CA ILE A 180 -1.68 -6.41 10.58
C ILE A 180 -0.72 -5.23 10.54
N ARG A 181 0.57 -5.46 10.24
CA ARG A 181 1.58 -4.39 10.12
C ARG A 181 1.30 -3.42 8.97
N SER A 182 0.81 -3.90 7.82
CA SER A 182 0.33 -3.02 6.74
C SER A 182 -0.88 -2.18 7.18
N GLY A 183 -1.83 -2.76 7.92
CA GLY A 183 -2.99 -2.05 8.48
C GLY A 183 -2.64 -1.04 9.58
N GLN A 184 -1.68 -1.38 10.46
CA GLN A 184 -1.13 -0.45 11.45
C GLN A 184 -0.41 0.70 10.77
N SER A 185 0.37 0.45 9.70
CA SER A 185 1.02 1.50 8.91
C SER A 185 -0.01 2.44 8.26
N LEU A 186 -1.08 1.90 7.68
CA LEU A 186 -2.20 2.67 7.12
C LEU A 186 -2.85 3.56 8.19
N LEU A 187 -3.21 3.00 9.34
CA LEU A 187 -3.84 3.76 10.43
C LEU A 187 -2.89 4.80 11.05
N ALA A 188 -1.60 4.48 11.23
CA ALA A 188 -0.61 5.42 11.74
C ALA A 188 -0.43 6.61 10.80
N ASN A 189 -0.37 6.38 9.48
CA ASN A 189 -0.28 7.47 8.51
C ASN A 189 -1.57 8.31 8.41
N ALA A 190 -2.76 7.73 8.65
CA ALA A 190 -3.99 8.50 8.85
C ALA A 190 -3.86 9.48 10.01
N LEU A 191 -3.33 9.03 11.15
CA LEU A 191 -3.15 9.86 12.35
C LEU A 191 -2.04 10.91 12.18
N ILE A 192 -0.95 10.60 11.48
CA ILE A 192 0.09 11.57 11.08
C ILE A 192 -0.52 12.65 10.18
N MET A 193 -1.21 12.28 9.10
CA MET A 193 -1.82 13.24 8.18
C MET A 193 -2.91 14.08 8.84
N LEU A 194 -3.64 13.54 9.82
CA LEU A 194 -4.64 14.27 10.59
C LEU A 194 -4.03 15.27 11.59
N ARG A 195 -2.98 14.91 12.31
CA ARG A 195 -2.44 15.72 13.43
C ARG A 195 -1.27 16.62 13.06
N LEU A 196 -0.47 16.22 12.08
CA LEU A 196 0.70 16.95 11.60
C LEU A 196 0.49 17.53 10.19
N GLY A 197 -0.55 17.10 9.48
CA GLY A 197 -0.83 17.53 8.10
C GLY A 197 -0.08 16.72 7.05
N ARG A 198 -0.53 16.81 5.79
CA ARG A 198 0.07 16.08 4.67
C ARG A 198 1.51 16.51 4.36
N ASP A 199 1.81 17.80 4.55
CA ASP A 199 3.11 18.38 4.20
C ASP A 199 4.18 18.27 5.30
N TRP A 200 3.83 17.74 6.48
CA TRP A 200 4.82 17.44 7.51
C TRP A 200 5.86 16.43 7.02
N ARG A 201 7.12 16.68 7.40
CA ARG A 201 8.28 15.84 7.16
C ARG A 201 9.02 15.63 8.48
N ARG A 202 9.60 14.45 8.66
CA ARG A 202 10.36 14.09 9.87
C ARG A 202 11.64 14.95 9.96
N PRO A 203 11.98 15.52 11.13
CA PRO A 203 13.25 16.21 11.33
C PRO A 203 14.46 15.31 10.98
N GLY A 204 15.52 15.91 10.45
CA GLY A 204 16.74 15.18 10.08
C GLY A 204 16.74 14.48 8.71
N THR A 205 15.62 14.53 7.97
CA THR A 205 15.56 14.21 6.52
C THR A 205 16.47 15.12 5.69
N HIS A 206 16.76 14.79 4.43
CA HIS A 206 17.83 15.47 3.67
C HIS A 206 17.58 16.97 3.47
N THR A 207 16.36 17.38 3.12
CA THR A 207 15.96 18.80 3.05
C THR A 207 16.13 19.53 4.39
N SER A 208 15.82 18.87 5.51
CA SER A 208 16.07 19.39 6.87
C SER A 208 17.56 19.52 7.21
N ARG A 209 18.46 18.83 6.50
CA ARG A 209 19.91 18.87 6.67
C ARG A 209 20.62 19.81 5.69
N THR A 210 20.03 20.07 4.53
CA THR A 210 20.58 20.98 3.50
C THR A 210 19.95 22.37 3.53
N ALA A 211 18.91 22.59 4.32
CA ALA A 211 18.41 23.92 4.61
C ALA A 211 19.52 24.76 5.26
N SER A 212 19.97 25.81 4.57
CA SER A 212 20.85 26.83 5.14
C SER A 212 20.28 27.30 6.48
N PRO A 213 21.11 27.54 7.52
CA PRO A 213 20.62 28.09 8.77
C PRO A 213 19.86 29.39 8.47
N PRO A 214 18.63 29.57 9.01
CA PRO A 214 17.84 30.75 8.76
C PRO A 214 18.65 32.01 9.11
N PRO A 215 18.60 33.09 8.31
CA PRO A 215 19.29 34.32 8.66
C PRO A 215 18.85 34.80 10.06
N PRO A 216 19.74 35.41 10.86
CA PRO A 216 19.50 35.68 12.28
C PRO A 216 18.36 36.69 12.58
N SER A 217 17.68 37.18 11.55
CA SER A 217 16.50 38.04 11.59
C SER A 217 15.20 37.37 11.14
N SER A 218 15.22 36.10 10.73
CA SER A 218 14.01 35.29 10.48
C SER A 218 13.79 34.30 11.63
N GLU A 219 12.53 34.05 11.97
CA GLU A 219 12.19 33.01 12.94
C GLU A 219 12.73 31.64 12.49
N PRO A 220 13.22 30.79 13.41
CA PRO A 220 13.64 29.44 13.05
C PRO A 220 12.46 28.66 12.48
N PRO A 221 12.66 27.82 11.44
CA PRO A 221 11.57 27.05 10.85
C PRO A 221 10.92 26.20 11.95
N THR A 222 9.60 26.32 12.10
CA THR A 222 8.84 25.88 13.28
C THR A 222 8.58 24.38 13.34
N TYR A 223 9.59 23.58 12.98
CA TYR A 223 9.80 22.20 13.43
C TYR A 223 10.10 22.20 14.94
N THR A 224 9.12 22.63 15.72
CA THR A 224 9.16 22.67 17.18
C THR A 224 9.18 21.25 17.75
N SER A 225 9.69 21.11 18.97
CA SER A 225 9.64 19.85 19.74
C SER A 225 8.22 19.26 19.83
N SER A 226 7.18 20.10 19.74
CA SER A 226 5.79 19.64 19.69
C SER A 226 5.47 18.74 18.49
N SER A 227 6.21 18.82 17.38
CA SER A 227 6.01 17.96 16.22
C SER A 227 6.53 16.54 16.45
N THR A 228 7.79 16.39 16.89
CA THR A 228 8.37 15.11 17.33
C THR A 228 7.60 14.51 18.51
N GLN A 229 7.14 15.34 19.45
CA GLN A 229 6.29 14.90 20.56
C GLN A 229 4.96 14.32 20.07
N THR A 230 4.40 14.87 18.99
CA THR A 230 3.15 14.39 18.37
C THR A 230 3.38 13.11 17.56
N GLU A 231 4.49 13.02 16.83
CA GLU A 231 4.98 11.79 16.16
C GLU A 231 5.12 10.64 17.18
N ALA A 232 5.87 10.84 18.26
CA ALA A 232 6.01 9.89 19.36
C ALA A 232 4.66 9.55 20.02
N SER A 233 3.77 10.53 20.18
CA SER A 233 2.41 10.34 20.73
C SER A 233 1.43 9.65 19.77
N ILE A 234 1.77 9.49 18.49
CA ILE A 234 1.05 8.63 17.55
C ILE A 234 1.66 7.23 17.59
N LEU A 235 2.99 7.13 17.51
CA LEU A 235 3.71 5.84 17.53
C LEU A 235 3.45 5.04 18.81
N SER A 236 3.32 5.69 19.97
CA SER A 236 3.01 5.03 21.24
C SER A 236 1.66 4.30 21.27
N LEU A 237 0.73 4.66 20.38
CA LEU A 237 -0.55 3.97 20.21
C LEU A 237 -0.38 2.56 19.59
N PHE A 238 0.75 2.30 18.93
CA PHE A 238 1.08 1.08 18.18
C PHE A 238 2.23 0.25 18.78
N ALA A 239 2.79 0.67 19.92
CA ALA A 239 3.84 -0.07 20.62
C ALA A 239 3.44 -1.55 20.83
N ASP A 240 4.41 -2.46 20.82
CA ASP A 240 4.16 -3.90 20.91
C ASP A 240 3.89 -4.35 22.36
N SER A 241 2.85 -3.78 22.96
CA SER A 241 2.38 -4.07 24.31
C SER A 241 0.85 -4.18 24.35
N PRO A 242 0.27 -5.08 25.18
CA PRO A 242 -1.17 -5.07 25.46
C PRO A 242 -1.74 -3.71 25.92
N SER A 243 -0.90 -2.84 26.47
CA SER A 243 -1.27 -1.49 26.93
C SER A 243 -1.49 -0.46 25.82
N ALA A 244 -0.96 -0.68 24.61
CA ALA A 244 -1.10 0.25 23.49
C ALA A 244 -2.33 -0.13 22.64
N PRO A 245 -3.27 0.80 22.36
CA PRO A 245 -4.60 0.48 21.83
C PRO A 245 -4.60 -0.20 20.46
N PHE A 246 -3.63 0.10 19.60
CA PHE A 246 -3.46 -0.45 18.25
C PHE A 246 -2.32 -1.48 18.14
N SER A 247 -1.84 -2.03 19.26
CA SER A 247 -0.74 -3.00 19.27
C SER A 247 -1.07 -4.30 18.55
N ILE A 248 -0.03 -5.06 18.20
CA ILE A 248 -0.18 -6.41 17.61
C ILE A 248 -1.03 -7.32 18.52
N HIS A 249 -0.89 -7.20 19.85
CA HIS A 249 -1.68 -7.92 20.86
C HIS A 249 -3.18 -7.61 20.73
N ARG A 250 -3.53 -6.33 20.56
CA ARG A 250 -4.92 -5.85 20.49
C ARG A 250 -5.59 -6.24 19.16
N PHE A 251 -4.87 -6.14 18.04
CA PHE A 251 -5.31 -6.66 16.75
C PHE A 251 -5.58 -8.17 16.80
N VAL A 252 -4.66 -8.94 17.39
CA VAL A 252 -4.79 -10.41 17.48
C VAL A 252 -5.90 -10.85 18.43
N HIS A 253 -6.05 -10.16 19.56
CA HIS A 253 -7.16 -10.41 20.49
C HIS A 253 -8.52 -10.19 19.81
N HIS A 254 -8.74 -9.02 19.19
CA HIS A 254 -9.99 -8.74 18.48
C HIS A 254 -10.22 -9.70 17.29
N GLY A 255 -9.17 -9.99 16.52
CA GLY A 255 -9.26 -10.94 15.40
C GLY A 255 -9.66 -12.36 15.85
N ALA A 256 -9.19 -12.81 17.02
CA ALA A 256 -9.61 -14.08 17.60
C ALA A 256 -11.06 -14.04 18.09
N THR A 257 -11.46 -13.02 18.86
CA THR A 257 -12.81 -12.94 19.44
C THR A 257 -13.92 -12.62 18.44
N SER A 258 -13.59 -11.96 17.33
CA SER A 258 -14.59 -11.31 16.46
C SER A 258 -14.41 -11.59 14.96
N CYS A 259 -13.29 -12.20 14.53
CA CYS A 259 -13.06 -12.54 13.12
C CYS A 259 -12.67 -14.03 12.88
N GLY A 260 -12.60 -14.86 13.93
CA GLY A 260 -12.10 -16.24 13.81
C GLY A 260 -10.67 -16.31 13.26
N LYS A 261 -9.79 -15.43 13.74
CA LYS A 261 -8.37 -15.35 13.37
C LYS A 261 -7.49 -15.50 14.60
N HIS A 262 -7.07 -16.73 14.85
CA HIS A 262 -6.30 -17.08 16.04
C HIS A 262 -4.84 -16.59 15.95
N PRO A 263 -4.13 -16.42 17.09
CA PRO A 263 -2.71 -16.08 17.13
C PRO A 263 -1.87 -16.96 16.20
N GLY A 264 -1.00 -16.36 15.39
CA GLY A 264 -0.19 -17.07 14.39
C GLY A 264 -0.85 -17.23 13.01
N GLN A 265 -2.17 -17.03 12.87
CA GLN A 265 -2.85 -17.09 11.56
C GLN A 265 -2.67 -15.78 10.77
N TRP A 266 -2.73 -15.87 9.44
CA TRP A 266 -2.68 -14.70 8.57
C TRP A 266 -4.03 -13.97 8.52
N PHE A 267 -3.99 -12.64 8.64
CA PHE A 267 -5.17 -11.79 8.56
C PHE A 267 -5.37 -11.32 7.11
N GLY A 268 -6.62 -11.29 6.63
CA GLY A 268 -6.96 -10.66 5.35
C GLY A 268 -7.47 -9.22 5.52
N PRO A 269 -7.56 -8.44 4.42
CA PRO A 269 -8.10 -7.08 4.38
C PRO A 269 -9.32 -6.83 5.29
N SER A 270 -10.36 -7.67 5.17
CA SER A 270 -11.62 -7.57 5.92
C SER A 270 -11.44 -7.66 7.44
N ALA A 271 -10.61 -8.61 7.91
CA ALA A 271 -10.36 -8.80 9.34
C ALA A 271 -9.54 -7.65 9.92
N THR A 272 -8.50 -7.21 9.19
CA THR A 272 -7.70 -6.04 9.57
C THR A 272 -8.53 -4.76 9.62
N ALA A 273 -9.48 -4.58 8.70
CA ALA A 273 -10.41 -3.45 8.72
C ALA A 273 -11.35 -3.48 9.94
N SER A 274 -11.90 -4.65 10.28
CA SER A 274 -12.71 -4.86 11.50
C SER A 274 -11.94 -4.50 12.77
N CYS A 275 -10.69 -4.96 12.88
CA CYS A 275 -9.80 -4.60 14.00
C CYS A 275 -9.58 -3.08 14.07
N ILE A 276 -9.29 -2.41 12.95
CA ILE A 276 -9.11 -0.95 12.95
C ILE A 276 -10.38 -0.23 13.41
N GLN A 277 -11.56 -0.68 12.98
CA GLN A 277 -12.84 -0.07 13.37
C GLN A 277 -13.10 -0.20 14.87
N ALA A 278 -13.04 -1.41 15.41
CA ALA A 278 -13.33 -1.67 16.82
C ALA A 278 -12.32 -0.99 17.74
N LEU A 279 -11.01 -1.16 17.48
CA LEU A 279 -9.98 -0.57 18.31
C LEU A 279 -10.01 0.97 18.28
N SER A 280 -10.33 1.58 17.13
CA SER A 280 -10.47 3.04 17.03
C SER A 280 -11.71 3.57 17.75
N ALA A 281 -12.80 2.79 17.80
CA ALA A 281 -13.97 3.13 18.60
C ALA A 281 -13.66 3.03 20.11
N GLU A 282 -12.96 1.97 20.55
CA GLU A 282 -12.54 1.79 21.94
C GLU A 282 -11.61 2.92 22.44
N CYS A 283 -10.75 3.47 21.57
CA CYS A 283 -9.85 4.58 21.92
C CYS A 283 -10.21 5.92 21.24
N ALA A 284 -11.48 6.15 20.90
CA ALA A 284 -11.90 7.31 20.10
C ALA A 284 -11.44 8.68 20.66
N SER A 285 -11.40 8.82 22.00
CA SER A 285 -10.89 10.01 22.70
C SER A 285 -9.38 10.22 22.55
N ALA A 286 -8.60 9.14 22.44
CA ALA A 286 -7.15 9.18 22.25
C ALA A 286 -6.75 9.22 20.76
N ALA A 287 -7.61 8.72 19.86
CA ALA A 287 -7.38 8.71 18.42
C ALA A 287 -7.83 10.02 17.74
N GLY A 288 -8.99 10.57 18.12
CA GLY A 288 -9.59 11.73 17.43
C GLY A 288 -10.08 11.41 16.01
N LEU A 289 -10.21 10.13 15.67
CA LEU A 289 -10.50 9.61 14.34
C LEU A 289 -11.63 8.59 14.40
N ARG A 290 -12.67 8.79 13.59
CA ARG A 290 -13.74 7.80 13.36
C ARG A 290 -13.35 6.85 12.24
N VAL A 291 -13.97 5.68 12.16
CA VAL A 291 -13.71 4.68 11.11
C VAL A 291 -15.00 4.15 10.49
N TYR A 292 -15.10 4.28 9.18
CA TYR A 292 -16.13 3.67 8.33
C TYR A 292 -15.52 2.47 7.60
N VAL A 293 -16.19 1.32 7.58
CA VAL A 293 -15.66 0.09 6.95
C VAL A 293 -16.68 -0.57 6.04
N THR A 294 -16.25 -0.92 4.83
CA THR A 294 -16.93 -1.86 3.93
C THR A 294 -16.02 -3.08 3.75
N PRO A 295 -16.17 -4.15 4.57
CA PRO A 295 -15.13 -5.17 4.73
C PRO A 295 -14.94 -6.07 3.49
N SER A 296 -15.94 -6.13 2.60
CA SER A 296 -15.98 -6.98 1.40
C SER A 296 -16.70 -6.31 0.22
N ALA A 297 -16.80 -4.98 0.20
CA ALA A 297 -17.69 -4.23 -0.69
C ALA A 297 -17.07 -2.90 -1.18
N SER A 298 -17.41 -2.50 -2.41
CA SER A 298 -16.99 -1.24 -3.05
C SER A 298 -17.96 -0.07 -2.78
N GLU A 299 -19.09 -0.36 -2.13
CA GLU A 299 -20.25 0.53 -1.99
C GLU A 299 -20.15 1.32 -0.68
N VAL A 300 -20.05 2.65 -0.78
CA VAL A 300 -20.04 3.56 0.36
C VAL A 300 -21.38 4.28 0.44
N TYR A 301 -22.18 3.92 1.44
CA TYR A 301 -23.48 4.52 1.71
C TYR A 301 -23.32 5.86 2.45
N GLU A 302 -23.80 6.95 1.85
CA GLU A 302 -23.62 8.32 2.35
C GLU A 302 -24.41 8.57 3.65
N ASP A 303 -25.62 8.02 3.79
CA ASP A 303 -26.37 8.08 5.04
C ASP A 303 -25.63 7.40 6.21
N LYS A 304 -25.11 6.19 5.99
CA LYS A 304 -24.29 5.44 6.95
C LYS A 304 -23.00 6.17 7.27
N PHE A 305 -22.32 6.72 6.26
CA PHE A 305 -21.10 7.52 6.45
C PHE A 305 -21.37 8.75 7.30
N ARG A 306 -22.38 9.57 6.97
CA ARG A 306 -22.77 10.75 7.75
C ARG A 306 -23.26 10.38 9.16
N SER A 307 -23.92 9.23 9.34
CA SER A 307 -24.37 8.75 10.65
C SER A 307 -23.22 8.51 11.64
N ILE A 308 -22.05 8.11 11.11
CA ILE A 308 -20.79 7.89 11.83
C ILE A 308 -20.00 9.21 11.93
N ALA A 309 -19.78 9.89 10.81
CA ALA A 309 -18.88 11.04 10.67
C ALA A 309 -19.34 12.29 11.44
N ARG A 310 -20.66 12.46 11.64
CA ARG A 310 -21.24 13.61 12.34
C ARG A 310 -20.67 13.81 13.75
N ALA A 311 -20.48 15.07 14.14
CA ALA A 311 -19.95 15.46 15.44
C ALA A 311 -20.82 14.97 16.60
N SER A 312 -22.16 15.04 16.49
CA SER A 312 -23.09 14.54 17.50
C SER A 312 -24.45 14.11 16.91
N ALA A 313 -25.40 13.74 17.75
CA ALA A 313 -26.77 13.44 17.30
C ALA A 313 -27.51 14.67 16.74
N THR A 314 -27.15 15.88 17.18
CA THR A 314 -27.77 17.16 16.82
C THR A 314 -26.88 18.06 15.94
N ASP A 315 -25.61 17.71 15.79
CA ASP A 315 -24.63 18.43 14.96
C ASP A 315 -24.16 17.51 13.83
N ALA A 316 -24.56 17.86 12.62
CA ALA A 316 -24.28 17.11 11.39
C ALA A 316 -22.87 17.35 10.83
N THR A 317 -22.08 18.26 11.41
CA THR A 317 -20.72 18.59 10.96
C THR A 317 -19.88 17.32 10.83
N ILE A 318 -19.33 17.07 9.63
CA ILE A 318 -18.37 15.98 9.41
C ILE A 318 -17.14 16.22 10.27
N THR A 319 -16.70 15.15 10.94
CA THR A 319 -15.44 15.10 11.68
C THR A 319 -14.52 14.03 11.08
N PRO A 320 -13.21 14.10 11.35
CA PRO A 320 -12.21 13.20 10.76
C PRO A 320 -12.62 11.73 10.80
N THR A 321 -12.84 11.16 9.61
CA THR A 321 -13.34 9.80 9.40
C THR A 321 -12.50 9.09 8.36
N LEU A 322 -11.88 7.97 8.74
CA LEU A 322 -11.16 7.06 7.86
C LEU A 322 -12.14 6.05 7.25
N ILE A 323 -12.34 6.14 5.94
CA ILE A 323 -13.05 5.17 5.12
C ILE A 323 -12.08 4.05 4.75
N LEU A 324 -12.45 2.80 5.04
CA LEU A 324 -11.68 1.60 4.73
C LEU A 324 -12.51 0.62 3.87
N LEU A 325 -12.08 0.36 2.65
CA LEU A 325 -12.76 -0.58 1.75
C LEU A 325 -11.91 -1.85 1.55
N GLY A 326 -12.40 -2.97 2.06
CA GLY A 326 -11.89 -4.30 1.73
C GLY A 326 -12.50 -4.76 0.42
N ILE A 327 -11.71 -4.75 -0.65
CA ILE A 327 -12.18 -5.02 -2.02
C ILE A 327 -11.43 -6.16 -2.68
N ARG A 328 -12.01 -6.73 -3.75
CA ARG A 328 -11.36 -7.73 -4.60
C ARG A 328 -11.54 -7.41 -6.09
N LEU A 329 -10.46 -6.99 -6.76
CA LEU A 329 -10.46 -6.48 -8.15
C LEU A 329 -10.24 -7.56 -9.23
N GLY A 330 -10.41 -8.83 -8.89
CA GLY A 330 -10.25 -9.98 -9.80
C GLY A 330 -10.06 -11.31 -9.07
N LEU A 331 -9.86 -12.39 -9.84
CA LEU A 331 -9.64 -13.73 -9.31
C LEU A 331 -8.18 -13.93 -8.90
N ASP A 332 -7.25 -14.04 -9.85
CA ASP A 332 -5.81 -14.29 -9.58
C ASP A 332 -4.92 -13.05 -9.69
N ARG A 333 -5.45 -11.97 -10.29
CA ARG A 333 -4.77 -10.69 -10.55
C ARG A 333 -5.79 -9.56 -10.67
N ILE A 334 -5.36 -8.32 -10.47
CA ILE A 334 -6.20 -7.13 -10.71
C ILE A 334 -6.60 -7.07 -12.19
N THR A 335 -7.90 -7.00 -12.46
CA THR A 335 -8.44 -6.95 -13.83
C THR A 335 -8.10 -5.60 -14.48
N PRO A 336 -7.55 -5.56 -15.72
CA PRO A 336 -7.05 -4.31 -16.35
C PRO A 336 -8.03 -3.13 -16.38
N VAL A 337 -9.34 -3.39 -16.43
CA VAL A 337 -10.39 -2.33 -16.41
C VAL A 337 -10.36 -1.45 -15.16
N TYR A 338 -9.74 -1.92 -14.08
CA TYR A 338 -9.60 -1.21 -12.81
C TYR A 338 -8.23 -0.52 -12.64
N HIS A 339 -7.29 -0.68 -13.58
CA HIS A 339 -5.90 -0.22 -13.39
C HIS A 339 -5.80 1.30 -13.28
N GLU A 340 -6.54 2.05 -14.10
CA GLU A 340 -6.62 3.51 -14.00
C GLU A 340 -7.24 3.96 -12.68
N ALA A 341 -8.39 3.39 -12.29
CA ALA A 341 -9.07 3.76 -11.05
C ALA A 341 -8.24 3.45 -9.79
N LEU A 342 -7.45 2.37 -9.81
CA LEU A 342 -6.53 2.06 -8.71
C LEU A 342 -5.33 3.02 -8.66
N LYS A 343 -4.77 3.42 -9.81
CA LYS A 343 -3.75 4.48 -9.86
C LYS A 343 -4.31 5.81 -9.33
N SER A 344 -5.48 6.22 -9.82
CA SER A 344 -6.19 7.43 -9.35
C SER A 344 -6.40 7.45 -7.83
N SER A 345 -6.69 6.30 -7.21
CA SER A 345 -6.90 6.20 -5.76
C SER A 345 -5.71 6.66 -4.90
N LEU A 346 -4.49 6.67 -5.45
CA LEU A 346 -3.28 7.20 -4.80
C LEU A 346 -2.99 8.67 -5.14
N THR A 347 -3.73 9.27 -6.08
CA THR A 347 -3.62 10.68 -6.50
C THR A 347 -4.62 11.61 -5.82
N TYR A 348 -5.57 11.08 -5.05
CA TYR A 348 -6.53 11.90 -4.29
C TYR A 348 -5.87 12.46 -3.01
N PRO A 349 -6.07 13.75 -2.65
CA PRO A 349 -5.60 14.32 -1.39
C PRO A 349 -6.05 13.55 -0.13
N GLN A 350 -7.22 12.91 -0.20
CA GLN A 350 -7.80 12.08 0.85
C GLN A 350 -7.11 10.70 0.97
N SER A 351 -6.21 10.33 0.06
CA SER A 351 -5.65 8.96 0.01
C SER A 351 -4.74 8.65 1.20
N ILE A 352 -5.06 7.57 1.91
CA ILE A 352 -4.23 6.97 2.96
C ILE A 352 -3.53 5.68 2.44
N GLY A 353 -3.62 5.40 1.14
CA GLY A 353 -2.93 4.28 0.51
C GLY A 353 -3.68 2.95 0.64
N ILE A 354 -2.95 1.87 0.37
CA ILE A 354 -3.53 0.53 0.16
C ILE A 354 -2.72 -0.51 0.95
N ALA A 355 -3.35 -1.22 1.89
CA ALA A 355 -2.80 -2.43 2.46
C ALA A 355 -3.26 -3.64 1.62
N GLY A 356 -2.39 -4.11 0.72
CA GLY A 356 -2.63 -5.22 -0.21
C GLY A 356 -1.39 -6.09 -0.28
N GLY A 357 -1.00 -6.61 -1.45
CA GLY A 357 0.35 -7.14 -1.62
C GLY A 357 0.56 -8.08 -2.81
N ARG A 358 1.30 -9.16 -2.56
CA ARG A 358 1.40 -10.37 -3.39
C ARG A 358 0.61 -11.50 -2.66
N PRO A 359 0.24 -12.60 -3.32
CA PRO A 359 -0.33 -13.76 -2.64
C PRO A 359 0.51 -14.18 -1.42
N SER A 360 -0.16 -14.34 -0.27
CA SER A 360 0.42 -14.66 1.06
C SER A 360 1.43 -13.63 1.63
N SER A 361 1.55 -12.43 1.08
CA SER A 361 2.56 -11.44 1.49
C SER A 361 2.05 -10.00 1.36
N SER A 362 1.73 -9.38 2.49
CA SER A 362 1.11 -8.04 2.52
C SER A 362 2.13 -6.92 2.58
N HIS A 363 1.83 -5.81 1.90
CA HIS A 363 2.62 -4.60 1.80
C HIS A 363 1.70 -3.37 1.89
N TYR A 364 2.24 -2.23 2.33
CA TYR A 364 1.49 -0.97 2.42
C TYR A 364 1.91 -0.03 1.28
N PHE A 365 1.11 0.04 0.22
CA PHE A 365 1.34 0.90 -0.94
C PHE A 365 0.92 2.34 -0.63
N ILE A 366 1.84 3.28 -0.85
CA ILE A 366 1.66 4.70 -0.52
C ILE A 366 1.82 5.63 -1.71
N GLY A 367 2.21 5.13 -2.89
CA GLY A 367 2.41 5.94 -4.08
C GLY A 367 2.53 5.13 -5.36
N CYS A 368 2.67 5.82 -6.49
CA CYS A 368 2.93 5.19 -7.79
C CYS A 368 3.67 6.13 -8.76
N GLN A 369 4.29 5.54 -9.79
CA GLN A 369 4.78 6.21 -10.98
C GLN A 369 4.40 5.34 -12.18
N GLY A 370 3.43 5.80 -12.99
CA GLY A 370 2.78 4.96 -14.00
C GLY A 370 2.19 3.68 -13.36
N ASP A 371 2.53 2.51 -13.91
CA ASP A 371 2.06 1.20 -13.43
C ASP A 371 2.92 0.61 -12.28
N LEU A 372 3.94 1.32 -11.79
CA LEU A 372 4.78 0.92 -10.66
C LEU A 372 4.22 1.53 -9.37
N PHE A 373 3.79 0.68 -8.42
CA PHE A 373 3.25 1.07 -7.12
C PHE A 373 4.33 0.96 -6.04
N PHE A 374 4.61 2.05 -5.34
CA PHE A 374 5.60 2.14 -4.27
C PHE A 374 5.02 1.72 -2.92
N TYR A 375 5.78 0.95 -2.14
CA TYR A 375 5.31 0.42 -0.87
C TYR A 375 6.36 0.43 0.25
N LEU A 376 5.83 0.45 1.47
CA LEU A 376 6.52 0.11 2.70
C LEU A 376 6.36 -1.39 2.96
N ASP A 377 7.47 -2.07 3.28
CA ASP A 377 7.62 -3.52 3.27
C ASP A 377 7.71 -4.08 4.70
N PRO A 378 6.65 -4.70 5.25
CA PRO A 378 6.63 -5.07 6.66
C PRO A 378 7.51 -6.29 7.00
N HIS A 379 8.10 -6.97 6.02
CA HIS A 379 8.72 -8.29 6.22
C HIS A 379 10.12 -8.27 6.86
N GLU A 380 10.61 -7.11 7.31
CA GLU A 380 11.86 -6.97 8.06
C GLU A 380 11.63 -7.14 9.56
N THR A 381 12.17 -8.20 10.19
CA THR A 381 12.03 -8.40 11.64
C THR A 381 12.95 -7.46 12.42
N ARG A 382 12.35 -6.57 13.21
CA ARG A 382 13.05 -5.61 14.09
C ARG A 382 12.80 -5.99 15.57
N ALA A 383 13.53 -5.37 16.51
CA ALA A 383 13.19 -5.45 17.92
C ALA A 383 11.84 -4.73 18.18
N PHE A 384 11.09 -5.16 19.20
CA PHE A 384 9.81 -4.57 19.59
C PHE A 384 9.89 -3.04 19.79
N LEU A 385 8.81 -2.34 19.46
CA LEU A 385 8.62 -0.93 19.84
C LEU A 385 8.13 -0.92 21.30
N PRO A 386 8.92 -0.44 22.28
CA PRO A 386 8.54 -0.47 23.68
C PRO A 386 7.37 0.47 23.97
N TYR A 387 6.62 0.17 25.03
CA TYR A 387 5.54 1.03 25.52
C TYR A 387 6.04 1.85 26.70
N HIS A 388 6.26 3.15 26.46
CA HIS A 388 6.53 4.14 27.49
C HIS A 388 5.26 4.82 27.98
N ALA A 389 5.22 5.22 29.26
CA ALA A 389 4.03 5.82 29.87
C ALA A 389 3.80 7.27 29.42
N SER A 390 4.87 8.04 29.26
CA SER A 390 4.86 9.31 28.52
C SER A 390 5.36 9.09 27.09
N SER A 391 4.75 9.77 26.12
CA SER A 391 5.31 9.84 24.76
C SER A 391 6.60 10.66 24.69
N ALA A 392 6.98 11.38 25.75
CA ALA A 392 8.25 12.12 25.86
C ALA A 392 9.45 11.25 26.27
N GLU A 393 9.23 9.98 26.60
CA GLU A 393 10.29 9.01 26.94
C GLU A 393 10.87 8.30 25.69
N TYR A 394 10.25 8.47 24.51
CA TYR A 394 10.74 7.88 23.26
C TYR A 394 12.03 8.55 22.78
N THR A 395 13.02 7.73 22.47
CA THR A 395 14.29 8.11 21.85
C THR A 395 14.17 8.26 20.34
N ASP A 396 15.06 9.05 19.73
CA ASP A 396 15.18 9.15 18.27
C ASP A 396 15.51 7.79 17.64
N GLU A 397 16.27 6.94 18.33
CA GLU A 397 16.57 5.58 17.94
C GLU A 397 15.29 4.73 17.83
N GLU A 398 14.44 4.71 18.86
CA GLU A 398 13.16 3.97 18.86
C GLU A 398 12.23 4.46 17.76
N ILE A 399 12.07 5.78 17.62
CA ILE A 399 11.26 6.41 16.57
C ILE A 399 11.79 6.05 15.19
N SER A 400 13.11 6.10 14.96
CA SER A 400 13.73 5.73 13.69
C SER A 400 13.45 4.28 13.27
N THR A 401 13.10 3.38 14.21
CA THR A 401 12.72 2.01 13.86
C THR A 401 11.40 1.91 13.10
N CYS A 402 10.60 2.98 13.08
CA CYS A 402 9.31 3.08 12.41
C CYS A 402 9.35 3.89 11.11
N HIS A 403 10.53 4.17 10.56
CA HIS A 403 10.73 4.97 9.35
C HIS A 403 11.76 4.34 8.41
N THR A 404 11.66 4.59 7.10
CA THR A 404 12.65 4.12 6.13
C THR A 404 12.67 4.88 4.82
N ARG A 405 13.88 5.22 4.36
CA ARG A 405 14.15 5.76 3.01
C ARG A 405 14.18 4.67 1.93
N ARG A 406 14.08 3.38 2.31
CA ARG A 406 14.26 2.22 1.42
C ARG A 406 13.06 1.99 0.50
N LEU A 407 13.00 2.75 -0.60
CA LEU A 407 11.97 2.61 -1.62
C LEU A 407 11.87 1.17 -2.18
N ARG A 408 10.64 0.66 -2.28
CA ARG A 408 10.28 -0.60 -2.95
C ARG A 408 9.17 -0.35 -3.98
N GLY A 409 9.03 -1.24 -4.98
CA GLY A 409 8.04 -1.05 -6.04
C GLY A 409 7.57 -2.35 -6.71
N LEU A 410 6.24 -2.49 -6.86
CA LEU A 410 5.58 -3.63 -7.51
C LEU A 410 4.79 -3.13 -8.73
N ARG A 411 4.77 -3.86 -9.84
CA ARG A 411 3.88 -3.49 -10.95
C ARG A 411 2.44 -3.90 -10.64
N ILE A 412 1.47 -3.12 -11.08
CA ILE A 412 0.03 -3.42 -10.87
C ILE A 412 -0.41 -4.80 -11.39
N SER A 413 0.27 -5.32 -12.43
CA SER A 413 0.06 -6.68 -12.96
C SER A 413 0.58 -7.82 -12.06
N GLU A 414 1.32 -7.49 -11.00
CA GLU A 414 1.94 -8.42 -10.05
C GLU A 414 1.31 -8.32 -8.64
N MET A 415 0.38 -7.37 -8.45
CA MET A 415 -0.39 -7.19 -7.21
C MET A 415 -1.53 -8.22 -7.11
N ASP A 416 -1.77 -8.70 -5.89
CA ASP A 416 -2.94 -9.49 -5.52
C ASP A 416 -4.23 -8.67 -5.72
N PRO A 417 -5.33 -9.26 -6.22
CA PRO A 417 -6.58 -8.53 -6.37
C PRO A 417 -7.27 -8.17 -5.06
N SER A 418 -6.94 -8.80 -3.93
CA SER A 418 -7.53 -8.51 -2.61
C SER A 418 -6.72 -7.47 -1.84
N MET A 419 -7.39 -6.39 -1.40
CA MET A 419 -6.73 -5.26 -0.74
C MET A 419 -7.67 -4.45 0.13
N LEU A 420 -7.09 -3.67 1.05
CA LEU A 420 -7.75 -2.69 1.90
C LEU A 420 -7.33 -1.27 1.45
N ILE A 421 -8.24 -0.49 0.88
CA ILE A 421 -7.97 0.90 0.46
C ILE A 421 -8.46 1.87 1.55
N GLY A 422 -7.64 2.85 1.90
CA GLY A 422 -7.97 3.88 2.90
C GLY A 422 -8.13 5.29 2.32
N PHE A 423 -9.17 6.00 2.74
CA PHE A 423 -9.36 7.44 2.48
C PHE A 423 -9.72 8.19 3.78
N LEU A 424 -9.07 9.31 4.07
CA LEU A 424 -9.39 10.18 5.18
C LEU A 424 -10.24 11.36 4.70
N ILE A 425 -11.44 11.50 5.26
CA ILE A 425 -12.31 12.65 5.07
C ILE A 425 -12.26 13.48 6.36
N LYS A 426 -11.72 14.70 6.32
CA LYS A 426 -11.63 15.60 7.49
C LYS A 426 -12.95 16.34 7.75
N ASP A 427 -13.61 16.77 6.68
CA ASP A 427 -14.64 17.81 6.65
C ASP A 427 -15.58 17.64 5.43
N GLU A 428 -16.53 18.56 5.23
CA GLU A 428 -17.52 18.50 4.14
C GLU A 428 -16.93 18.81 2.75
N ASP A 429 -15.94 19.71 2.68
CA ASP A 429 -15.28 20.05 1.41
C ASP A 429 -14.41 18.86 0.93
N ASP A 430 -13.72 18.17 1.84
CA ASP A 430 -13.04 16.90 1.59
C ASP A 430 -13.99 15.82 1.04
N TRP A 431 -15.22 15.75 1.56
CA TRP A 431 -16.23 14.75 1.19
C TRP A 431 -16.73 14.98 -0.24
N GLU A 432 -17.12 16.22 -0.58
CA GLU A 432 -17.56 16.55 -1.93
C GLU A 432 -16.40 16.51 -2.93
N ASP A 433 -15.18 16.91 -2.56
CA ASP A 433 -13.99 16.77 -3.41
C ASP A 433 -13.66 15.30 -3.72
N TRP A 434 -13.75 14.40 -2.73
CA TRP A 434 -13.58 12.96 -2.92
C TRP A 434 -14.68 12.38 -3.82
N LYS A 435 -15.96 12.68 -3.56
CA LYS A 435 -17.08 12.26 -4.40
C LYS A 435 -16.96 12.77 -5.84
N ARG A 436 -16.39 13.96 -6.05
CA ARG A 436 -16.14 14.51 -7.38
C ARG A 436 -15.00 13.74 -8.08
N ARG A 437 -13.86 13.50 -7.43
CA ARG A 437 -12.73 12.73 -7.99
C ARG A 437 -13.08 11.30 -8.37
N LEU A 438 -13.96 10.65 -7.60
CA LEU A 438 -14.49 9.33 -7.94
C LEU A 438 -15.30 9.35 -9.25
N LYS A 439 -16.06 10.42 -9.53
CA LYS A 439 -16.84 10.61 -10.76
C LYS A 439 -15.98 11.07 -11.95
N GLU A 440 -14.92 11.82 -11.69
CA GLU A 440 -13.94 12.31 -12.69
C GLU A 440 -12.96 11.22 -13.16
N THR A 441 -12.86 10.10 -12.43
CA THR A 441 -11.87 9.04 -12.68
C THR A 441 -12.22 8.15 -13.87
N LYS A 442 -11.22 7.93 -14.75
CA LYS A 442 -11.32 7.13 -15.97
C LYS A 442 -11.30 5.62 -15.68
N GLY A 443 -11.90 4.84 -16.57
CA GLY A 443 -11.96 3.37 -16.48
C GLY A 443 -13.17 2.88 -15.70
N LYS A 444 -13.11 1.65 -15.19
CA LYS A 444 -14.16 1.12 -14.30
C LYS A 444 -13.85 1.53 -12.87
N ALA A 445 -14.78 2.21 -12.20
CA ALA A 445 -14.64 2.62 -10.82
C ALA A 445 -14.43 1.41 -9.87
N ILE A 446 -13.72 1.66 -8.76
CA ILE A 446 -13.45 0.69 -7.68
C ILE A 446 -14.13 1.07 -6.35
N VAL A 447 -14.77 2.23 -6.31
CA VAL A 447 -15.61 2.72 -5.21
C VAL A 447 -16.87 3.33 -5.80
N HIS A 448 -18.02 3.03 -5.22
CA HIS A 448 -19.32 3.54 -5.62
C HIS A 448 -19.98 4.22 -4.41
N VAL A 449 -20.19 5.54 -4.48
CA VAL A 449 -20.94 6.25 -3.43
C VAL A 449 -22.43 6.23 -3.77
N LEU A 450 -23.25 5.82 -2.80
CA LEU A 450 -24.69 5.63 -2.94
C LEU A 450 -25.41 6.34 -1.80
N ASP A 451 -26.57 6.95 -2.06
CA ASP A 451 -27.24 7.81 -1.07
C ASP A 451 -27.65 7.08 0.21
N LYS A 452 -28.06 5.80 0.09
CA LYS A 452 -28.60 4.99 1.19
C LYS A 452 -28.19 3.52 1.13
N GLU A 453 -27.98 2.93 2.29
CA GLU A 453 -27.84 1.47 2.44
C GLU A 453 -29.19 0.77 2.17
N PRO A 454 -29.24 -0.28 1.32
CA PRO A 454 -30.47 -1.03 1.09
C PRO A 454 -30.91 -1.76 2.38
N PRO A 455 -32.22 -1.85 2.65
CA PRO A 455 -32.70 -2.59 3.81
C PRO A 455 -32.31 -4.07 3.72
N VAL A 456 -31.87 -4.64 4.84
CA VAL A 456 -31.48 -6.05 4.91
C VAL A 456 -32.70 -6.92 4.56
N PRO A 457 -32.59 -7.87 3.60
CA PRO A 457 -33.67 -8.80 3.29
C PRO A 457 -34.10 -9.60 4.53
N GLY A 458 -35.27 -9.27 5.08
CA GLY A 458 -35.80 -9.83 6.33
C GLY A 458 -36.12 -8.78 7.41
N GLU A 459 -35.48 -7.60 7.41
CA GLU A 459 -35.77 -6.52 8.38
C GLU A 459 -36.84 -5.53 7.88
N SER A 460 -37.19 -5.57 6.59
CA SER A 460 -38.29 -4.79 6.02
C SER A 460 -39.65 -5.31 6.51
N ARG A 461 -40.11 -4.77 7.65
CA ARG A 461 -41.46 -4.88 8.22
C ARG A 461 -42.52 -5.13 7.14
N GLU A 462 -43.21 -6.26 7.26
CA GLU A 462 -44.20 -6.82 6.31
C GLU A 462 -44.99 -5.74 5.54
N ARG A 463 -44.76 -5.66 4.22
CA ARG A 463 -45.54 -4.78 3.34
C ARG A 463 -46.95 -5.36 3.18
N LYS A 464 -47.89 -4.87 4.00
CA LYS A 464 -49.33 -5.23 3.98
C LYS A 464 -50.07 -5.00 2.65
N GLU A 465 -49.39 -4.50 1.63
CA GLU A 465 -49.89 -4.26 0.27
C GLU A 465 -49.46 -5.37 -0.70
N ALA A 466 -48.48 -6.22 -0.34
CA ALA A 466 -47.91 -7.25 -1.21
C ALA A 466 -48.74 -8.56 -1.27
N VAL A 467 -50.01 -8.51 -0.86
CA VAL A 467 -50.94 -9.66 -0.82
C VAL A 467 -52.04 -9.54 -1.89
N ASP A 468 -52.08 -8.43 -2.63
CA ASP A 468 -53.18 -8.02 -3.51
C ASP A 468 -52.82 -8.06 -5.02
N GLU A 469 -51.59 -8.45 -5.37
CA GLU A 469 -51.06 -8.47 -6.76
C GLU A 469 -50.84 -9.89 -7.33
N VAL A 470 -51.36 -10.94 -6.67
CA VAL A 470 -51.28 -12.33 -7.16
C VAL A 470 -52.48 -12.63 -8.07
N VAL A 471 -52.43 -12.14 -9.31
CA VAL A 471 -53.42 -12.51 -10.35
C VAL A 471 -53.16 -13.94 -10.81
N SER A 472 -54.11 -14.84 -10.54
CA SER A 472 -54.15 -16.19 -11.10
C SER A 472 -54.50 -16.11 -12.60
N PHE A 473 -53.52 -16.39 -13.46
CA PHE A 473 -53.75 -16.61 -14.89
C PHE A 473 -54.30 -18.02 -15.12
N ASP A 474 -55.56 -18.22 -14.74
CA ASP A 474 -56.43 -19.25 -15.28
C ASP A 474 -57.37 -18.55 -16.28
N ASP A 475 -57.02 -18.57 -17.58
CA ASP A 475 -57.89 -18.14 -18.68
C ASP A 475 -58.27 -19.39 -19.50
N GLU A 476 -59.56 -19.53 -19.82
CA GLU A 476 -60.17 -20.71 -20.47
C GLU A 476 -60.31 -20.52 -22.01
N GLU A 477 -61.08 -21.42 -22.66
CA GLU A 477 -61.53 -21.36 -24.08
C GLU A 477 -60.45 -21.66 -25.16
N GLU A 478 -60.69 -22.47 -26.21
CA GLU A 478 -61.86 -23.29 -26.61
C GLU A 478 -61.44 -24.44 -27.58
N ASP A 479 -62.38 -25.34 -27.94
CA ASP A 479 -62.42 -26.22 -29.13
C ASP A 479 -61.30 -27.30 -29.38
N ASP A 480 -61.55 -28.62 -29.59
CA ASP A 480 -62.77 -29.42 -29.77
C ASP A 480 -62.44 -30.95 -29.92
N GLU A 481 -63.50 -31.79 -29.98
CA GLU A 481 -63.66 -33.19 -30.42
C GLU A 481 -62.83 -34.36 -29.81
N THR A 482 -63.53 -35.14 -29.00
CA THR A 482 -63.16 -36.45 -28.41
C THR A 482 -63.40 -37.66 -29.33
N VAL A 483 -62.59 -38.73 -29.19
CA VAL A 483 -63.11 -40.13 -29.25
C VAL A 483 -62.38 -41.01 -28.22
N THR A 484 -63.09 -41.89 -27.52
CA THR A 484 -62.57 -42.80 -26.48
C THR A 484 -62.77 -44.28 -26.84
N VAL A 485 -61.81 -45.15 -26.48
CA VAL A 485 -62.03 -46.60 -26.27
C VAL A 485 -61.13 -47.12 -25.13
N THR A 486 -61.71 -47.99 -24.29
CA THR A 486 -61.13 -48.76 -23.16
C THR A 486 -59.93 -49.66 -23.53
N GLY A 487 -59.03 -50.10 -22.64
CA GLY A 487 -58.93 -49.99 -21.18
C GLY A 487 -58.55 -51.35 -20.53
N LYS A 488 -57.87 -51.33 -19.34
CA LYS A 488 -57.30 -52.49 -18.58
C LYS A 488 -56.09 -53.18 -19.25
N GLU A 489 -55.11 -53.82 -18.58
CA GLU A 489 -54.65 -53.99 -17.17
C GLU A 489 -53.22 -54.65 -17.25
N ASP A 490 -52.22 -54.46 -16.38
CA ASP A 490 -51.92 -53.44 -15.36
C ASP A 490 -50.45 -53.57 -14.84
N GLU A 491 -50.12 -53.00 -13.66
CA GLU A 491 -48.90 -53.15 -12.80
C GLU A 491 -47.57 -52.42 -13.16
N GLU A 492 -47.23 -51.43 -12.31
CA GLU A 492 -45.94 -51.03 -11.67
C GLU A 492 -44.56 -51.10 -12.40
N GLY A 493 -43.65 -50.14 -12.12
CA GLY A 493 -42.23 -50.30 -12.53
C GLY A 493 -41.18 -49.19 -12.24
N VAL A 494 -41.55 -47.91 -12.25
CA VAL A 494 -40.66 -46.71 -12.03
C VAL A 494 -39.62 -46.42 -13.14
N GLN A 495 -39.35 -45.12 -13.34
CA GLN A 495 -38.73 -44.49 -14.53
C GLN A 495 -37.19 -44.39 -14.49
N VAL A 496 -36.59 -44.04 -15.64
CA VAL A 496 -35.18 -43.66 -15.83
C VAL A 496 -35.09 -42.24 -16.43
N GLU A 497 -33.93 -41.60 -16.21
CA GLU A 497 -33.63 -40.16 -16.33
C GLU A 497 -33.66 -39.55 -17.75
N ALA A 498 -34.01 -38.25 -17.82
CA ALA A 498 -33.32 -37.20 -18.60
C ALA A 498 -33.94 -35.81 -18.26
N SER A 499 -33.27 -34.65 -18.31
CA SER A 499 -31.84 -34.28 -18.13
C SER A 499 -31.73 -32.74 -18.19
N VAL A 500 -31.23 -32.07 -17.15
CA VAL A 500 -30.84 -30.63 -17.22
C VAL A 500 -29.54 -30.42 -16.45
N ALA A 501 -28.60 -29.65 -17.00
CA ALA A 501 -27.24 -29.55 -16.49
C ALA A 501 -27.03 -28.40 -15.49
N ALA A 502 -26.23 -28.65 -14.45
CA ALA A 502 -25.63 -27.64 -13.59
C ALA A 502 -24.14 -27.95 -13.38
N SER A 503 -23.26 -27.04 -13.78
CA SER A 503 -21.80 -27.26 -13.77
C SER A 503 -21.15 -26.75 -12.48
N GLY A 504 -20.96 -27.63 -11.50
CA GLY A 504 -20.08 -27.39 -10.35
C GLY A 504 -18.62 -27.76 -10.67
N ILE A 505 -17.67 -26.93 -10.26
CA ILE A 505 -16.23 -27.25 -10.32
C ILE A 505 -15.69 -27.33 -8.89
N ALA A 506 -15.23 -28.52 -8.50
CA ALA A 506 -14.53 -28.75 -7.25
C ALA A 506 -13.09 -29.23 -7.51
N ARG A 507 -12.17 -28.77 -6.67
CA ARG A 507 -10.80 -29.27 -6.50
C ARG A 507 -10.42 -29.03 -5.05
N SER A 508 -9.81 -29.91 -4.27
CA SER A 508 -9.53 -31.35 -4.33
C SER A 508 -8.41 -31.52 -3.30
N GLU A 509 -8.71 -32.07 -2.12
CA GLU A 509 -7.68 -32.40 -1.13
C GLU A 509 -7.39 -33.89 -1.12
N ALA A 510 -6.12 -34.20 -0.92
CA ALA A 510 -5.54 -35.50 -0.60
C ALA A 510 -4.19 -35.20 0.12
N GLU A 511 -3.61 -36.07 0.94
CA GLU A 511 -3.80 -37.51 1.08
C GLU A 511 -3.97 -37.92 2.56
N THR A 512 -4.50 -39.13 2.77
CA THR A 512 -4.62 -39.78 4.08
C THR A 512 -3.49 -40.78 4.30
N GLU A 513 -3.00 -40.91 5.53
CA GLU A 513 -2.59 -42.23 6.06
C GLU A 513 -2.83 -42.30 7.58
N ALA A 514 -2.98 -43.52 8.11
CA ALA A 514 -3.50 -43.77 9.46
C ALA A 514 -2.65 -44.77 10.24
N GLY A 515 -2.70 -44.70 11.57
CA GLY A 515 -2.06 -45.65 12.47
C GLY A 515 -2.67 -45.57 13.87
N ASP A 516 -3.43 -46.59 14.25
CA ASP A 516 -3.88 -46.80 15.63
C ASP A 516 -2.71 -47.18 16.54
N ASP A 517 -2.73 -46.69 17.78
CA ASP A 517 -2.57 -47.58 18.94
C ASP A 517 -3.19 -46.97 20.20
N ALA A 518 -3.74 -47.79 21.09
CA ALA A 518 -4.63 -47.34 22.17
C ALA A 518 -4.27 -47.92 23.55
N VAL A 519 -3.88 -47.05 24.50
CA VAL A 519 -3.73 -47.43 25.92
C VAL A 519 -4.50 -46.47 26.83
N LYS A 520 -5.33 -47.05 27.70
CA LYS A 520 -6.34 -46.38 28.54
C LYS A 520 -6.12 -46.79 30.01
N VAL A 521 -5.63 -45.87 30.86
CA VAL A 521 -5.50 -46.12 32.32
C VAL A 521 -5.90 -44.89 33.16
N SER A 522 -6.61 -45.19 34.25
CA SER A 522 -7.25 -44.39 35.31
C SER A 522 -6.68 -43.03 35.76
N VAL A 523 -7.61 -42.14 36.12
CA VAL A 523 -7.48 -41.13 37.20
C VAL A 523 -7.91 -41.76 38.55
N PRO A 524 -7.30 -41.36 39.68
CA PRO A 524 -8.06 -41.20 40.92
C PRO A 524 -7.75 -39.88 41.67
N GLN A 525 -8.73 -39.39 42.44
CA GLN A 525 -8.62 -38.19 43.30
C GLN A 525 -7.85 -38.46 44.60
N ARG A 526 -7.24 -37.39 45.14
CA ARG A 526 -6.91 -37.09 46.57
C ARG A 526 -6.15 -35.76 46.64
N ASP A 527 -6.09 -35.00 47.74
CA ASP A 527 -7.08 -34.64 48.77
C ASP A 527 -6.42 -33.60 49.72
N THR A 528 -7.09 -32.47 50.00
CA THR A 528 -6.96 -31.63 51.22
C THR A 528 -5.66 -30.85 51.55
N ALA A 529 -5.81 -29.88 52.48
CA ALA A 529 -4.82 -28.93 53.08
C ALA A 529 -4.23 -27.85 52.13
N VAL A 530 -4.38 -26.52 52.28
CA VAL A 530 -4.67 -25.56 53.39
C VAL A 530 -3.41 -25.02 54.12
N GLU A 531 -3.45 -23.73 54.48
CA GLU A 531 -2.40 -22.84 55.03
C GLU A 531 -1.31 -22.36 54.04
N ALA A 532 -0.81 -21.12 54.11
CA ALA A 532 -1.35 -19.87 54.70
C ALA A 532 -0.58 -18.63 54.19
N VAL A 533 -1.29 -17.50 54.05
CA VAL A 533 -0.91 -16.08 54.36
C VAL A 533 -2.14 -15.20 54.05
#